data_AF-A0A608ECI1-F1
#
_entry.id   AF-A0A608ECI1-F1
#
_cell.length_a   1.000
_cell.length_b   1.000
_cell.length_c   1.000
_cell.angle_alpha   90.00
_cell.angle_beta   90.00
_cell.angle_gamma   90.00
#
_symmetry.space_group_name_H-M   'P 1'
#
loop_
_entity.id
_entity.type
_entity.pdbx_description
1 polymer ?
#
loop_
_entity_poly.entity_id
_entity_poly.type
_entity_poly.pdbx_seq_one_letter_code
_entity_poly.pdbx_strand_id
1 'polypeptide(L)'
;HVASTEMLSNRKIQTKCVEEVTINEEYYEVPQATADIINTAKQNGGRIFAVGTTVTRCLESAYSREHNCLKASSGWTALYIHPGYQLKVVDCLLTNLHQPKTTHMVLTGQFAGVDLLMKAYASEDIQSCQFDMFGDCMLIIQDEGQG
;
A
#
# COMPACT_ATOMS: atom_id res chain seq x y z
N HIS A 1 -5.36 12.53 -13.40
CA HIS A 1 -4.04 12.19 -13.97
C HIS A 1 -3.53 10.83 -13.46
N VAL A 2 -3.45 10.57 -12.15
CA VAL A 2 -2.97 9.28 -11.60
C VAL A 2 -3.91 8.10 -11.93
N ALA A 3 -5.21 8.27 -11.76
CA ALA A 3 -6.23 7.26 -12.08
C ALA A 3 -6.20 6.79 -13.56
N SER A 4 -5.83 7.69 -14.47
CA SER A 4 -5.71 7.41 -15.91
C SER A 4 -4.46 6.58 -16.23
N THR A 5 -3.36 6.83 -15.52
CA THR A 5 -2.13 6.03 -15.61
C THR A 5 -2.32 4.65 -15.02
N GLU A 6 -3.05 4.52 -13.90
CA GLU A 6 -3.39 3.22 -13.30
C GLU A 6 -4.22 2.35 -14.24
N MET A 7 -5.25 2.92 -14.92
CA MET A 7 -6.07 2.22 -15.91
C MET A 7 -5.27 1.61 -17.08
N LEU A 8 -4.16 2.24 -17.46
CA LEU A 8 -3.34 1.82 -18.61
C LEU A 8 -2.13 0.98 -18.18
N SER A 9 -1.77 0.97 -16.89
CA SER A 9 -0.67 0.16 -16.36
C SER A 9 -1.12 -1.29 -16.15
N ASN A 10 -0.58 -2.22 -16.96
CA ASN A 10 -0.80 -3.65 -16.74
C ASN A 10 0.00 -4.09 -15.51
N ARG A 11 -0.68 -4.26 -14.36
CA ARG A 11 -0.07 -4.66 -13.08
C ARG A 11 -0.02 -6.18 -12.86
N LYS A 12 -0.24 -6.98 -13.92
CA LYS A 12 -0.15 -8.44 -13.85
C LYS A 12 1.29 -8.90 -13.70
N ILE A 13 1.52 -9.81 -12.77
CA ILE A 13 2.81 -10.45 -12.55
C ILE A 13 3.00 -11.56 -13.60
N GLN A 14 4.06 -11.46 -14.40
CA GLN A 14 4.41 -12.43 -15.44
C GLN A 14 5.59 -13.33 -15.04
N THR A 15 6.36 -12.92 -14.02
CA THR A 15 7.46 -13.72 -13.46
C THR A 15 6.94 -14.77 -12.47
N LYS A 16 7.76 -15.78 -12.20
CA LYS A 16 7.50 -16.82 -11.19
C LYS A 16 7.86 -16.36 -9.77
N CYS A 17 8.81 -15.44 -9.63
CA CYS A 17 9.29 -14.92 -8.35
C CYS A 17 8.72 -13.52 -8.14
N VAL A 18 7.98 -13.31 -7.04
CA VAL A 18 7.32 -12.02 -6.81
C VAL A 18 8.31 -10.89 -6.57
N GLU A 19 9.49 -11.20 -6.05
CA GLU A 19 10.59 -10.28 -5.74
C GLU A 19 11.28 -9.73 -7.00
N GLU A 20 11.13 -10.42 -8.14
CA GLU A 20 11.73 -10.03 -9.43
C GLU A 20 10.83 -9.07 -10.23
N VAL A 21 9.69 -8.66 -9.67
CA VAL A 21 8.75 -7.77 -10.36
C VAL A 21 9.28 -6.34 -10.38
N THR A 22 9.40 -5.80 -11.59
CA THR A 22 9.65 -4.36 -11.79
C THR A 22 8.33 -3.60 -11.88
N ILE A 23 8.25 -2.46 -11.19
CA ILE A 23 7.10 -1.54 -11.26
C ILE A 23 7.53 -0.25 -11.96
N ASN A 24 6.61 0.33 -12.73
CA ASN A 24 6.80 1.63 -13.35
C ASN A 24 6.96 2.74 -12.30
N GLU A 25 7.83 3.69 -12.58
CA GLU A 25 7.97 4.88 -11.76
C GLU A 25 6.70 5.74 -11.82
N GLU A 26 6.30 6.24 -10.67
CA GLU A 26 5.22 7.22 -10.53
C GLU A 26 5.77 8.46 -9.83
N TYR A 27 5.39 9.64 -10.33
CA TYR A 27 5.72 10.90 -9.66
C TYR A 27 4.82 11.07 -8.43
N TYR A 28 5.43 11.47 -7.32
CA TYR A 28 4.74 11.75 -6.07
C TYR A 28 5.20 13.08 -5.47
N GLU A 29 4.35 13.63 -4.61
CA GLU A 29 4.66 14.82 -3.82
C GLU A 29 4.00 14.70 -2.44
N VAL A 30 4.80 14.85 -1.39
CA VAL A 30 4.37 14.96 0.00
C VAL A 30 4.71 16.37 0.48
N PRO A 31 3.72 17.27 0.60
CA PRO A 31 3.92 18.61 1.12
C PRO A 31 4.36 18.61 2.59
N GLN A 32 5.04 19.68 3.01
CA GLN A 32 5.49 19.84 4.41
C GLN A 32 4.35 19.75 5.41
N ALA A 33 3.20 20.39 5.13
CA ALA A 33 2.03 20.31 6.00
C ALA A 33 1.54 18.87 6.20
N THR A 34 1.58 18.03 5.15
CA THR A 34 1.20 16.62 5.24
C THR A 34 2.20 15.83 6.08
N ALA A 35 3.50 16.06 5.86
CA ALA A 35 4.55 15.42 6.65
C ALA A 35 4.42 15.76 8.14
N ASP A 36 4.18 17.03 8.47
CA ASP A 36 4.03 17.50 9.84
C ASP A 36 2.82 16.90 10.55
N ILE A 37 1.66 16.84 9.87
CA ILE A 37 0.43 16.22 10.40
C ILE A 37 0.67 14.73 10.70
N ILE A 38 1.26 14.00 9.76
CA ILE A 38 1.52 12.55 9.91
C ILE A 38 2.53 12.30 11.03
N ASN A 39 3.64 13.06 11.06
CA ASN A 39 4.66 12.91 12.10
C ASN A 39 4.08 13.22 13.49
N THR A 40 3.27 14.28 13.60
CA THR A 40 2.59 14.64 14.86
C THR A 40 1.63 13.54 15.30
N ALA A 41 0.84 12.98 14.37
CA ALA A 41 -0.06 11.88 14.66
C ALA A 41 0.71 10.65 15.17
N LYS A 42 1.80 10.25 14.51
CA LYS A 42 2.64 9.11 14.98
C LYS A 42 3.29 9.39 16.34
N GLN A 43 3.80 10.60 16.56
CA GLN A 43 4.37 11.00 17.86
C GLN A 43 3.35 10.91 19.00
N ASN A 44 2.08 11.19 18.72
CA ASN A 44 0.98 11.09 19.68
C ASN A 44 0.41 9.66 19.82
N GLY A 45 1.05 8.63 19.21
CA GLY A 45 0.54 7.26 19.21
C GLY A 45 -0.71 7.06 18.34
N GLY A 46 -0.96 7.99 17.41
CA GLY A 46 -2.03 7.89 16.43
C GLY A 46 -1.67 6.94 15.27
N ARG A 47 -2.69 6.32 14.69
CA ARG A 47 -2.56 5.44 13.52
C ARG A 47 -2.75 6.20 12.22
N ILE A 48 -1.94 5.87 11.22
CA ILE A 48 -1.99 6.46 9.88
C ILE A 48 -2.75 5.53 8.94
N PHE A 49 -3.91 6.01 8.48
CA PHE A 49 -4.77 5.32 7.53
C PHE A 49 -4.45 5.83 6.12
N ALA A 50 -3.80 4.99 5.30
CA ALA A 50 -3.64 5.28 3.88
C ALA A 50 -4.89 4.86 3.12
N VAL A 51 -5.37 5.75 2.25
CA VAL A 51 -6.47 5.47 1.31
C VAL A 51 -5.86 5.26 -0.07
N GLY A 52 -5.71 4.00 -0.44
CA GLY A 52 -5.12 3.56 -1.69
C GLY A 52 -3.66 3.14 -1.59
N THR A 53 -3.28 2.18 -2.42
CA THR A 53 -1.92 1.66 -2.53
C THR A 53 -0.93 2.71 -3.03
N THR A 54 -1.39 3.68 -3.81
CA THR A 54 -0.54 4.75 -4.37
C THR A 54 -0.18 5.77 -3.30
N VAL A 55 -1.11 6.12 -2.40
CA VAL A 55 -0.80 6.88 -1.18
C VAL A 55 0.19 6.11 -0.31
N THR A 56 -0.02 4.80 -0.15
CA THR A 56 0.90 3.93 0.62
C THR A 56 2.33 4.00 0.08
N ARG A 57 2.52 3.78 -1.23
CA ARG A 57 3.83 3.86 -1.87
C ARG A 57 4.44 5.25 -1.76
N CYS A 58 3.64 6.31 -1.92
CA CYS A 58 4.08 7.70 -1.78
C CYS A 58 4.65 7.97 -0.38
N LEU A 59 3.88 7.66 0.67
CA LEU A 59 4.29 7.90 2.06
C LEU A 59 5.51 7.06 2.44
N GLU A 60 5.54 5.78 2.08
CA GLU A 60 6.68 4.90 2.37
C GLU A 60 7.94 5.29 1.56
N SER A 61 7.79 5.91 0.38
CA SER A 61 8.92 6.45 -0.39
C SER A 61 9.48 7.74 0.22
N ALA A 62 8.63 8.55 0.83
CA ALA A 62 9.01 9.80 1.50
C ALA A 62 9.56 9.58 2.93
N TYR A 63 9.52 8.35 3.44
CA TYR A 63 10.05 8.01 4.75
C TYR A 63 11.58 8.08 4.79
N SER A 64 12.11 8.87 5.73
CA SER A 64 13.55 8.96 5.95
C SER A 64 13.99 8.00 7.05
N ARG A 65 14.72 6.95 6.67
CA ARG A 65 15.31 6.00 7.63
C ARG A 65 16.35 6.65 8.55
N GLU A 66 17.10 7.61 8.05
CA GLU A 66 18.12 8.35 8.82
C GLU A 66 17.50 9.15 9.96
N HIS A 67 16.39 9.84 9.69
CA HIS A 67 15.72 10.71 10.67
C HIS A 67 14.54 10.05 11.37
N ASN A 68 14.22 8.80 10.99
CA ASN A 68 13.10 8.03 11.52
C ASN A 68 11.76 8.79 11.48
N CYS A 69 11.51 9.53 10.40
CA CYS A 69 10.31 10.34 10.22
C CYS A 69 9.95 10.51 8.73
N LEU A 70 8.70 10.90 8.46
CA LEU A 70 8.27 11.28 7.13
C LEU A 70 8.83 12.66 6.78
N LYS A 71 9.45 12.81 5.60
CA LYS A 71 9.91 14.11 5.11
C LYS A 71 9.01 14.63 4.01
N ALA A 72 8.93 15.96 3.92
CA ALA A 72 8.41 16.60 2.72
C ALA A 72 9.36 16.30 1.56
N SER A 73 8.84 15.71 0.49
CA SER A 73 9.63 15.39 -0.69
C SER A 73 8.74 15.25 -1.91
N SER A 74 9.34 15.45 -3.07
CA SER A 74 8.75 15.07 -4.34
C SER A 74 9.78 14.34 -5.19
N GLY A 75 9.31 13.54 -6.14
CA GLY A 75 10.17 12.79 -7.02
C GLY A 75 9.47 11.62 -7.66
N TRP A 76 10.26 10.76 -8.30
CA TRP A 76 9.79 9.53 -8.90
C TRP A 76 10.02 8.37 -7.95
N THR A 77 9.04 7.47 -7.85
CA THR A 77 9.18 6.24 -7.07
C THR A 77 8.74 5.02 -7.86
N ALA A 78 9.62 4.02 -7.91
CA ALA A 78 9.31 2.65 -8.32
C ALA A 78 9.18 1.73 -7.09
N LEU A 79 8.91 2.28 -5.89
CA LEU A 79 8.86 1.48 -4.66
C LEU A 79 7.90 0.31 -4.81
N TYR A 80 8.44 -0.89 -4.71
CA TYR A 80 7.67 -2.13 -4.73
C TYR A 80 7.58 -2.71 -3.32
N ILE A 81 6.36 -2.77 -2.80
CA ILE A 81 6.07 -3.34 -1.49
C ILE A 81 5.69 -4.80 -1.70
N HIS A 82 6.52 -5.71 -1.19
CA HIS A 82 6.43 -7.15 -1.39
C HIS A 82 6.80 -7.90 -0.10
N PRO A 83 6.64 -9.24 -0.04
CA PRO A 83 7.04 -10.06 1.10
C PRO A 83 8.39 -9.66 1.70
N GLY A 84 8.39 -9.28 2.98
CA GLY A 84 9.58 -8.84 3.73
C GLY A 84 9.79 -7.33 3.84
N TYR A 85 9.01 -6.50 3.12
CA TYR A 85 9.08 -5.05 3.24
C TYR A 85 8.45 -4.55 4.55
N GLN A 86 9.21 -3.87 5.40
CA GLN A 86 8.69 -3.28 6.63
C GLN A 86 8.11 -1.88 6.37
N LEU A 87 6.78 -1.75 6.45
CA LEU A 87 6.10 -0.46 6.47
C LEU A 87 6.52 0.35 7.70
N LYS A 88 6.73 1.65 7.52
CA LYS A 88 7.20 2.57 8.58
C LYS A 88 6.24 3.73 8.84
N VAL A 89 5.42 4.06 7.87
CA VAL A 89 4.51 5.22 7.95
C VAL A 89 3.07 4.75 8.11
N VAL A 90 2.63 3.83 7.25
CA VAL A 90 1.21 3.43 7.16
C VAL A 90 0.90 2.27 8.11
N ASP A 91 -0.11 2.47 8.96
CA ASP A 91 -0.55 1.49 9.97
C ASP A 91 -1.86 0.80 9.57
N CYS A 92 -2.69 1.47 8.76
CA CYS A 92 -3.94 0.91 8.23
C CYS A 92 -4.09 1.25 6.73
N LEU A 93 -4.67 0.34 5.95
CA LEU A 93 -4.85 0.51 4.50
C LEU A 93 -6.32 0.29 4.10
N LEU A 94 -6.94 1.33 3.53
CA LEU A 94 -8.20 1.21 2.80
C LEU A 94 -7.91 1.16 1.30
N THR A 95 -8.31 0.09 0.62
CA THR A 95 -8.08 -0.07 -0.82
C THR A 95 -9.13 -0.98 -1.45
N ASN A 96 -9.26 -0.96 -2.77
CA ASN A 96 -10.12 -1.89 -3.51
C ASN A 96 -9.68 -3.35 -3.30
N LEU A 97 -10.59 -4.29 -3.56
CA LEU A 97 -10.22 -5.69 -3.72
C LEU A 97 -9.49 -5.89 -5.05
N HIS A 98 -8.24 -6.36 -5.00
CA HIS A 98 -7.41 -6.52 -6.20
C HIS A 98 -7.48 -7.92 -6.76
N GLN A 99 -7.48 -8.05 -8.08
CA GLN A 99 -7.45 -9.36 -8.75
C GLN A 99 -6.21 -10.20 -8.39
N PRO A 100 -6.31 -11.54 -8.42
CA PRO A 100 -5.18 -12.44 -8.24
C PRO A 100 -4.03 -12.15 -9.20
N LYS A 101 -2.79 -12.37 -8.72
CA LYS A 101 -1.54 -12.22 -9.49
C LYS A 101 -1.29 -10.78 -9.98
N THR A 102 -1.67 -9.79 -9.18
CA THR A 102 -1.36 -8.37 -9.42
C THR A 102 -0.37 -7.83 -8.39
N THR A 103 0.39 -6.80 -8.74
CA THR A 103 1.31 -6.15 -7.79
C THR A 103 0.58 -5.48 -6.61
N HIS A 104 -0.66 -5.03 -6.82
CA HIS A 104 -1.49 -4.52 -5.75
C HIS A 104 -1.87 -5.61 -4.74
N MET A 105 -2.23 -6.81 -5.20
CA MET A 105 -2.47 -7.94 -4.30
C MET A 105 -1.20 -8.33 -3.52
N VAL A 106 -0.03 -8.23 -4.13
CA VAL A 106 1.24 -8.47 -3.43
C VAL A 106 1.46 -7.43 -2.31
N LEU A 107 1.22 -6.14 -2.59
CA LEU A 107 1.30 -5.09 -1.58
C LEU A 107 0.32 -5.34 -0.43
N THR A 108 -0.94 -5.65 -0.74
CA THR A 108 -1.95 -5.90 0.30
C THR A 108 -1.67 -7.18 1.05
N GLY A 109 -1.07 -8.18 0.42
CA GLY A 109 -0.60 -9.41 1.05
C GLY A 109 0.57 -9.15 2.00
N GLN A 110 1.51 -8.28 1.63
CA GLN A 110 2.56 -7.83 2.55
C GLN A 110 1.99 -7.04 3.73
N PHE A 111 0.95 -6.25 3.50
CA PHE A 111 0.32 -5.42 4.53
C PHE A 111 -0.50 -6.25 5.54
N ALA A 112 -1.35 -7.16 5.04
CA ALA A 112 -2.27 -7.97 5.84
C ALA A 112 -1.65 -9.27 6.39
N GLY A 113 -0.55 -9.72 5.80
CA GLY A 113 -0.08 -11.10 5.91
C GLY A 113 -0.75 -11.98 4.85
N VAL A 114 0.07 -12.76 4.13
CA VAL A 114 -0.36 -13.56 2.97
C VAL A 114 -1.45 -14.56 3.36
N ASP A 115 -1.27 -15.29 4.45
CA ASP A 115 -2.22 -16.34 4.87
C ASP A 115 -3.60 -15.76 5.21
N LEU A 116 -3.63 -14.62 5.92
CA LEU A 116 -4.87 -13.95 6.27
C LEU A 116 -5.59 -13.43 5.03
N LEU A 117 -4.87 -12.78 4.12
CA LEU A 117 -5.44 -12.28 2.87
C LEU A 117 -6.00 -13.42 2.02
N MET A 118 -5.24 -14.51 1.86
CA MET A 118 -5.69 -15.66 1.07
C MET A 118 -6.91 -16.35 1.70
N LYS A 119 -6.98 -16.44 3.02
CA LYS A 119 -8.16 -16.94 3.73
C LYS A 119 -9.38 -16.06 3.49
N ALA A 120 -9.23 -14.74 3.53
CA ALA A 120 -10.31 -13.80 3.24
C ALA A 120 -10.79 -13.95 1.79
N TYR A 121 -9.88 -14.02 0.83
CA TYR A 121 -10.19 -14.17 -0.59
C TYR A 121 -10.83 -15.53 -0.95
N ALA A 122 -10.64 -16.55 -0.10
CA ALA A 122 -11.29 -17.84 -0.25
C ALA A 122 -12.73 -17.87 0.31
N SER A 123 -13.17 -16.84 1.03
CA SER A 123 -14.52 -16.76 1.60
C SER A 123 -15.59 -16.47 0.55
N GLU A 124 -16.81 -16.98 0.76
CA GLU A 124 -17.96 -16.72 -0.10
C GLU A 124 -18.32 -15.22 -0.14
N ASP A 125 -18.15 -14.52 0.98
CA ASP A 125 -18.38 -13.07 1.08
C ASP A 125 -17.52 -12.30 0.07
N ILE A 126 -16.20 -12.52 0.08
CA ILE A 126 -15.27 -11.84 -0.84
C ILE A 126 -15.45 -12.33 -2.28
N GLN A 127 -15.80 -13.60 -2.50
CA GLN A 127 -16.05 -14.09 -3.86
C GLN A 127 -17.29 -13.46 -4.52
N SER A 128 -18.23 -12.96 -3.73
CA SER A 128 -19.41 -12.24 -4.22
C SER A 128 -19.16 -10.76 -4.52
N CYS A 129 -18.05 -10.21 -4.03
CA CYS A 129 -17.67 -8.82 -4.23
C CYS A 129 -17.28 -8.49 -5.67
N GLN A 130 -17.45 -7.23 -6.04
CA GLN A 130 -16.88 -6.65 -7.24
C GLN A 130 -15.42 -6.26 -6.97
N PHE A 131 -14.52 -6.48 -7.92
CA PHE A 131 -13.09 -6.23 -7.77
C PHE A 131 -12.64 -4.98 -8.53
N ASP A 132 -11.42 -4.54 -8.22
CA ASP A 132 -10.69 -3.43 -8.82
C ASP A 132 -11.41 -2.07 -8.68
N MET A 133 -11.08 -1.12 -9.56
CA MET A 133 -11.33 0.32 -9.43
C MET A 133 -12.77 0.73 -9.12
N PHE A 134 -13.75 -0.03 -9.62
CA PHE A 134 -15.18 0.26 -9.43
C PHE A 134 -15.88 -0.77 -8.55
N GLY A 135 -15.11 -1.67 -7.96
CA GLY A 135 -15.61 -2.71 -7.07
C GLY A 135 -15.67 -2.28 -5.61
N ASP A 136 -15.79 -3.29 -4.76
CA ASP A 136 -15.79 -3.16 -3.31
C ASP A 136 -14.38 -2.85 -2.77
N CYS A 137 -14.36 -2.38 -1.53
CA CYS A 137 -13.15 -2.00 -0.81
C CYS A 137 -12.94 -2.91 0.40
N MET A 138 -11.67 -3.10 0.75
CA MET A 138 -11.23 -3.72 2.00
C MET A 138 -10.47 -2.72 2.86
N LEU A 139 -10.69 -2.81 4.17
CA LEU A 139 -9.92 -2.11 5.19
C LEU A 139 -9.04 -3.12 5.91
N ILE A 140 -7.74 -2.94 5.82
CA ILE A 140 -6.74 -3.75 6.52
C ILE A 140 -6.23 -2.95 7.71
N ILE A 141 -6.46 -3.48 8.90
CA ILE A 141 -6.04 -2.89 10.18
C ILE A 141 -5.00 -3.85 10.75
N GLN A 142 -3.78 -3.37 10.96
CA GLN A 142 -2.82 -4.14 11.76
C GLN A 142 -3.29 -4.10 13.21
N ASP A 143 -3.50 -5.28 13.79
CA ASP A 143 -3.84 -5.38 15.20
C ASP A 143 -2.57 -5.07 16.01
N GLU A 144 -2.68 -4.18 16.99
CA GLU A 144 -1.64 -4.00 18.02
C GLU A 144 -1.77 -5.13 19.06
N GLY A 145 -1.69 -6.38 18.59
CA GLY A 145 -1.71 -7.57 19.42
C GLY A 145 -0.36 -7.78 20.11
N GLN A 146 -0.21 -7.17 21.29
CA GLN A 146 0.72 -7.50 22.40
C GLN A 146 1.99 -8.32 22.07
N GLY A 147 3.17 -7.69 22.19
CA GLY A 147 4.43 -8.36 22.53
C GLY A 147 5.47 -8.41 21.43
#